data_AF-A0A3P6PGW0-F1
#
_entry.id   AF-A0A3P6PGW0-F1
#
_cell.length_a   1.000
_cell.length_b   1.000
_cell.length_c   1.000
_cell.angle_alpha   90.00
_cell.angle_beta   90.00
_cell.angle_gamma   90.00
#
_symmetry.space_group_name_H-M   'P 1'
#
loop_
_entity.id
_entity.type
_entity.pdbx_description
1 polymer ?
#
loop_
_entity_poly.entity_id
_entity_poly.type
_entity_poly.pdbx_seq_one_letter_code
_entity_poly.pdbx_strand_id
1 'polypeptide(L)'
;MDLYIQEKGYRRVNEYERNGTLRINYVCKEYFQKDIKCNHKMSVIMKDGVLTAKTTDGGKPHEHWRAPMSALNTTEKDITRALHSADVTGIGDGPSTSSEVDKVELELHQIIRHSTQDLLARLKDAYERKKKEQEKAALKLFAKMPSEKQKHLLSKYGCLEE
;
A
#
# COMPACT_ATOMS: atom_id res chain seq x y z
N MET A 1 -5.24 17.48 -13.23
CA MET A 1 -4.26 17.44 -12.12
C MET A 1 -3.99 16.02 -11.66
N ASP A 2 -5.02 15.18 -11.47
CA ASP A 2 -4.83 13.82 -10.94
C ASP A 2 -3.95 12.92 -11.81
N LEU A 3 -4.04 13.05 -13.14
CA LEU A 3 -3.14 12.34 -14.07
C LEU A 3 -1.66 12.73 -13.86
N TYR A 4 -1.37 14.02 -13.66
CA TYR A 4 0.00 14.50 -13.40
C TYR A 4 0.52 13.98 -12.05
N ILE A 5 -0.33 13.99 -11.01
CA ILE A 5 -0.02 13.48 -9.67
C ILE A 5 0.34 12.00 -9.74
N GLN A 6 -0.46 11.20 -10.46
CA GLN A 6 -0.24 9.76 -10.62
C GLN A 6 1.00 9.47 -11.47
N GLU A 7 1.15 10.11 -12.63
CA GLU A 7 2.27 9.92 -13.56
C GLU A 7 3.60 10.27 -12.91
N LYS A 8 3.65 11.38 -12.15
CA LYS A 8 4.87 11.82 -11.44
C LYS A 8 5.07 11.15 -10.08
N GLY A 9 4.18 10.22 -9.70
CA GLY A 9 4.37 9.37 -8.53
C GLY A 9 4.24 10.13 -7.20
N TYR A 10 3.30 11.06 -7.09
CA TYR A 10 2.98 11.73 -5.84
C TYR A 10 1.85 11.01 -5.08
N ARG A 11 1.97 10.98 -3.76
CA ARG A 11 0.94 10.52 -2.83
C ARG A 11 0.41 11.70 -2.03
N ARG A 12 -0.92 11.85 -1.96
CA ARG A 12 -1.59 12.85 -1.13
C ARG A 12 -1.35 12.53 0.35
N VAL A 13 -1.00 13.54 1.15
CA VAL A 13 -0.69 13.38 2.58
C VAL A 13 -1.66 14.13 3.45
N ASN A 14 -2.01 15.36 3.06
CA ASN A 14 -2.90 16.19 3.86
C ASN A 14 -3.64 17.17 2.96
N GLU A 15 -4.85 17.53 3.37
CA GLU A 15 -5.73 18.49 2.74
C GLU A 15 -6.35 19.35 3.83
N TYR A 16 -6.29 20.67 3.68
CA TYR A 16 -6.92 21.59 4.61
C TYR A 16 -7.39 22.85 3.91
N GLU A 17 -8.46 23.42 4.44
CA GLU A 17 -9.02 24.68 3.99
C GLU A 17 -8.80 25.76 5.06
N ARG A 18 -8.38 26.95 4.63
CA ARG A 18 -8.26 28.11 5.51
C ARG A 18 -8.59 29.39 4.75
N ASN A 19 -9.51 30.19 5.28
CA ASN A 19 -9.91 31.48 4.69
C ASN A 19 -10.24 31.39 3.19
N GLY A 20 -11.04 30.39 2.79
CA GLY A 20 -11.43 30.15 1.39
C GLY A 20 -10.29 29.69 0.47
N THR A 21 -9.14 29.34 1.03
CA THR A 21 -8.01 28.76 0.30
C THR A 21 -7.90 27.27 0.64
N LEU A 22 -8.10 26.41 -0.35
CA LEU A 22 -7.91 24.97 -0.21
C LEU A 22 -6.46 24.62 -0.54
N ARG A 23 -5.77 23.95 0.37
CA ARG A 23 -4.40 23.48 0.17
C ARG A 23 -4.30 21.98 0.32
N ILE A 24 -3.74 21.34 -0.71
CA ILE A 24 -3.49 19.90 -0.74
C ILE A 24 -1.98 19.68 -0.83
N ASN A 25 -1.44 18.86 0.07
CA ASN A 25 -0.03 18.53 0.11
C ASN A 25 0.20 17.08 -0.31
N TYR A 26 1.24 16.90 -1.11
CA TYR A 26 1.67 15.64 -1.66
C TYR A 26 3.17 15.45 -1.40
N VAL A 27 3.57 14.19 -1.31
CA VAL A 27 4.98 13.77 -1.21
C VAL A 27 5.26 12.71 -2.27
N CYS A 28 6.52 12.49 -2.60
CA CYS A 28 6.90 11.36 -3.45
C CYS A 28 6.37 10.03 -2.88
N LYS A 29 5.93 9.12 -3.75
CA LYS A 29 5.48 7.76 -3.39
C LYS A 29 6.53 6.98 -2.60
N GLU A 30 7.81 7.29 -2.79
CA GLU A 30 8.94 6.62 -2.13
C GLU A 30 9.39 7.33 -0.83
N TYR A 31 8.76 8.46 -0.46
CA TYR A 31 9.11 9.27 0.72
C TYR A 31 9.12 8.49 2.05
N PHE A 32 8.25 7.50 2.19
CA PHE A 32 8.13 6.70 3.42
C PHE A 32 8.99 5.42 3.40
N GLN A 33 9.80 5.21 2.36
CA GLN A 33 10.73 4.07 2.33
C GLN A 33 11.94 4.38 3.21
N LYS A 34 12.27 3.46 4.15
CA LYS A 34 13.32 3.67 5.16
C LYS A 34 14.71 3.88 4.56
N ASP A 35 14.94 3.34 3.37
CA ASP A 35 16.18 3.38 2.59
C ASP A 35 16.25 4.55 1.59
N ILE A 36 15.20 5.38 1.50
CA ILE A 36 15.13 6.51 0.57
C ILE A 36 14.90 7.81 1.34
N LYS A 37 15.89 8.71 1.25
CA LYS A 37 15.75 10.10 1.73
C LYS A 37 15.27 11.00 0.60
N CYS A 38 13.99 10.89 0.27
CA CYS A 38 13.38 11.77 -0.72
C CYS A 38 12.90 13.07 -0.09
N ASN A 39 13.30 14.22 -0.64
CA ASN A 39 12.84 15.54 -0.21
C ASN A 39 11.74 16.13 -1.12
N HIS A 40 11.26 15.36 -2.10
CA HIS A 40 10.32 15.86 -3.10
C HIS A 40 8.90 15.96 -2.54
N LYS A 41 8.39 17.19 -2.48
CA LYS A 41 7.05 17.55 -2.03
C LYS A 41 6.36 18.45 -3.06
N MET A 42 5.05 18.36 -3.14
CA MET A 42 4.21 19.24 -3.95
C MET A 42 3.06 19.79 -3.11
N SER A 43 2.80 21.09 -3.22
CA SER A 43 1.61 21.74 -2.66
C SER A 43 0.75 22.27 -3.80
N VAL A 44 -0.52 21.88 -3.82
CA VAL A 44 -1.55 22.47 -4.68
C VAL A 44 -2.37 23.43 -3.82
N ILE A 45 -2.55 24.65 -4.31
CA ILE A 45 -3.32 25.71 -3.67
C ILE A 45 -4.43 26.10 -4.63
N MET A 46 -5.67 26.06 -4.17
CA MET A 46 -6.84 26.56 -4.88
C MET A 46 -7.39 27.76 -4.12
N LYS A 47 -7.45 28.91 -4.79
CA LYS A 47 -7.98 30.16 -4.23
C LYS A 47 -8.67 30.96 -5.33
N ASP A 48 -9.88 31.42 -5.09
CA ASP A 48 -10.65 32.28 -6.03
C ASP A 48 -10.75 31.67 -7.45
N GLY A 49 -10.89 30.34 -7.53
CA GLY A 49 -10.93 29.60 -8.81
C GLY A 49 -9.58 29.41 -9.51
N VAL A 50 -8.48 29.97 -8.95
CA VAL A 50 -7.13 29.82 -9.48
C VAL A 50 -6.42 28.65 -8.79
N LEU A 51 -5.88 27.74 -9.59
CA LEU A 51 -5.10 26.59 -9.13
C LEU A 51 -3.61 26.86 -9.33
N THR A 52 -2.84 26.87 -8.24
CA THR A 52 -1.38 27.01 -8.24
C THR A 52 -0.73 25.78 -7.64
N ALA A 53 0.18 25.15 -8.37
CA ALA A 53 1.01 24.06 -7.86
C ALA A 53 2.44 24.53 -7.64
N LYS A 54 3.04 24.15 -6.50
CA LYS A 54 4.44 24.39 -6.19
C LYS A 54 5.10 23.08 -5.79
N THR A 55 6.20 22.76 -6.45
CA THR A 55 7.05 21.60 -6.16
C THR A 55 8.36 22.09 -5.55
N THR A 56 8.98 21.28 -4.72
CA THR A 56 10.27 21.60 -4.08
C THR A 56 11.43 21.69 -5.07
N ASP A 57 11.33 21.09 -6.25
CA ASP A 57 12.39 20.98 -7.26
C ASP A 57 11.99 21.53 -8.64
N GLY A 58 10.93 22.35 -8.69
CA GLY A 58 10.42 22.89 -9.96
C GLY A 58 9.68 21.86 -10.83
N GLY A 59 9.36 20.67 -10.30
CA GLY A 59 8.51 19.68 -10.97
C GLY A 59 9.29 18.77 -11.89
N LYS A 60 10.62 18.75 -11.73
CA LYS A 60 11.50 17.88 -12.49
C LYS A 60 11.39 16.45 -11.94
N PRO A 61 11.56 15.43 -12.81
CA PRO A 61 11.88 14.10 -12.33
C PRO A 61 13.11 14.17 -11.43
N HIS A 62 13.08 13.45 -10.31
CA HIS A 62 14.21 13.34 -9.38
C HIS A 62 14.55 11.87 -9.23
N GLU A 63 15.84 11.59 -9.07
CA GLU A 63 16.33 10.23 -8.87
C GLU A 63 16.45 9.93 -7.38
N HIS A 64 16.06 8.72 -7.00
CA HIS A 64 16.27 8.22 -5.66
C HIS A 64 17.60 7.49 -5.61
N TRP A 65 18.55 8.05 -4.87
CA TRP A 65 19.73 7.29 -4.47
C TRP A 65 19.30 6.24 -3.45
N ARG A 66 19.41 4.95 -3.82
CA ARG A 66 19.17 3.83 -2.92
C ARG A 66 20.49 3.45 -2.28
N ALA A 67 20.59 3.63 -0.96
CA ALA A 67 21.76 3.14 -0.24
C ALA A 67 21.84 1.60 -0.38
N PRO A 68 22.98 1.02 -0.77
CA PRO A 68 23.20 -0.42 -0.66
C PRO A 68 22.99 -0.85 0.79
N MET A 69 22.21 -1.91 1.01
CA MET A 69 21.89 -2.46 2.34
C MET A 69 23.12 -2.85 3.17
N SER A 70 24.32 -2.94 2.58
CA SER A 70 25.58 -3.11 3.32
C SER A 70 25.92 -1.93 4.23
N ALA A 71 25.28 -0.76 4.05
CA ALA A 71 25.47 0.42 4.89
C ALA A 71 24.42 0.56 6.03
N LEU A 72 23.40 -0.30 6.09
CA LEU A 72 22.42 -0.34 7.18
C LEU A 72 22.80 -1.46 8.17
N ASN A 73 24.03 -1.41 8.66
CA ASN A 73 24.41 -2.14 9.86
C ASN A 73 23.71 -1.46 11.05
N THR A 74 22.46 -1.84 11.28
CA THR A 74 21.81 -1.60 12.55
C THR A 74 22.56 -2.47 13.54
N THR A 75 23.54 -1.88 14.23
CA THR A 75 24.33 -2.59 15.24
C THR A 75 23.38 -3.25 16.23
N GLU A 76 23.60 -4.53 16.48
CA GLU A 76 22.83 -5.44 17.35
C GLU A 76 22.62 -4.95 18.81
N LYS A 77 23.06 -3.73 19.14
CA LYS A 77 22.94 -3.09 20.46
C LYS A 77 21.56 -2.50 20.77
N ASP A 78 20.69 -2.29 19.77
CA ASP A 78 19.35 -1.71 20.02
C ASP A 78 18.27 -2.77 20.32
N ILE A 79 18.50 -4.03 19.93
CA ILE A 79 17.53 -5.12 20.19
C ILE A 79 17.56 -5.54 21.67
N THR A 80 18.72 -5.52 22.32
CA THR A 80 18.85 -5.90 23.74
C THR A 80 18.34 -4.84 24.72
N ARG A 81 18.14 -3.58 24.28
CA ARG A 81 17.59 -2.53 25.14
C ARG A 81 16.06 -2.57 25.24
N ALA A 82 15.37 -3.09 24.22
CA ALA A 82 13.91 -3.21 24.23
C ALA A 82 13.41 -4.47 24.98
N LEU A 83 14.26 -5.49 25.15
CA LEU A 83 13.90 -6.78 25.77
C LEU A 83 14.02 -6.81 27.31
N HIS A 84 14.66 -5.81 27.94
CA HIS A 84 14.85 -5.75 29.40
C HIS A 84 13.91 -4.78 30.14
N SER A 85 12.91 -4.20 29.48
CA SER A 85 11.91 -3.33 30.14
C SER A 85 10.53 -3.96 30.31
N ALA A 86 10.37 -5.24 29.96
CA ALA A 86 9.13 -5.99 30.19
C ALA A 86 9.32 -6.95 31.38
N ASP A 87 9.61 -6.39 32.55
CA ASP A 87 9.42 -7.11 33.81
C ASP A 87 8.12 -6.58 34.46
N VAL A 88 7.08 -7.39 34.28
CA VAL A 88 6.03 -7.71 35.27
C VAL A 88 5.24 -6.55 35.90
N THR A 89 4.04 -6.29 35.35
CA THR A 89 2.74 -6.59 35.99
C THR A 89 1.58 -6.03 35.13
N GLY A 90 0.62 -6.88 34.76
CA GLY A 90 -0.65 -6.40 34.18
C GLY A 90 -1.32 -7.39 33.23
N ILE A 91 -2.27 -8.16 33.78
CA ILE A 91 -3.18 -9.12 33.17
C ILE A 91 -3.93 -8.51 31.96
N GLY A 92 -4.07 -9.25 30.85
CA GLY A 92 -4.97 -8.85 29.75
C GLY A 92 -4.96 -9.79 28.53
N ASP A 93 -6.03 -10.57 28.38
CA ASP A 93 -6.33 -11.47 27.25
C ASP A 93 -6.57 -10.72 25.91
N GLY A 94 -6.04 -11.20 24.78
CA GLY A 94 -6.46 -10.76 23.42
C GLY A 94 -5.44 -10.95 22.27
N PRO A 95 -5.85 -11.18 21.00
CA PRO A 95 -5.24 -12.14 20.08
C PRO A 95 -4.11 -11.62 19.17
N SER A 96 -3.02 -12.39 19.08
CA SER A 96 -1.79 -12.11 18.32
C SER A 96 -1.82 -12.45 16.82
N THR A 97 -2.95 -12.29 16.11
CA THR A 97 -3.05 -12.68 14.69
C THR A 97 -2.74 -11.56 13.70
N SER A 98 -2.84 -10.29 14.09
CA SER A 98 -2.58 -9.14 13.20
C SER A 98 -1.10 -9.05 12.79
N SER A 99 -0.19 -9.36 13.71
CA SER A 99 1.25 -9.17 13.52
C SER A 99 1.85 -10.10 12.45
N GLU A 100 1.29 -11.30 12.28
CA GLU A 100 1.81 -12.28 11.33
C GLU A 100 1.37 -11.98 9.90
N VAL A 101 0.13 -11.49 9.72
CA VAL A 101 -0.39 -11.09 8.40
C VAL A 101 0.41 -9.90 7.85
N ASP A 102 0.69 -8.91 8.69
CA ASP A 102 1.48 -7.74 8.31
C ASP A 102 2.92 -8.11 7.90
N LYS A 103 3.50 -9.12 8.56
CA LYS A 103 4.84 -9.64 8.23
C LYS A 103 4.86 -10.37 6.90
N VAL A 104 3.87 -11.24 6.65
CA VAL A 104 3.75 -11.98 5.38
C VAL A 104 3.52 -11.01 4.22
N GLU A 105 2.71 -9.96 4.42
CA GLU A 105 2.48 -8.92 3.42
C GLU A 105 3.76 -8.12 3.10
N LEU A 106 4.56 -7.79 4.12
CA LEU A 106 5.86 -7.13 3.93
C LEU A 106 6.86 -7.99 3.16
N GLU A 107 6.97 -9.28 3.49
CA GLU A 107 7.83 -10.24 2.79
C GLU A 107 7.42 -10.42 1.33
N LEU A 108 6.11 -10.52 1.07
CA LEU A 108 5.58 -10.60 -0.29
C LEU A 108 5.92 -9.34 -1.10
N HIS A 109 5.74 -8.15 -0.51
CA HIS A 109 6.13 -6.90 -1.15
C HIS A 109 7.63 -6.81 -1.43
N GLN A 110 8.47 -7.42 -0.59
CA GLN A 110 9.91 -7.48 -0.78
C GLN A 110 10.29 -8.43 -1.93
N ILE A 111 9.69 -9.62 -2.00
CA ILE A 111 9.91 -10.58 -3.10
C ILE A 111 9.50 -9.96 -4.43
N ILE A 112 8.33 -9.31 -4.48
CA ILE A 112 7.83 -8.64 -5.69
C ILE A 112 8.77 -7.50 -6.12
N ARG A 113 9.31 -6.73 -5.16
CA ARG A 113 10.20 -5.59 -5.43
C ARG A 113 11.54 -6.00 -6.04
N HIS A 114 12.02 -7.21 -5.75
CA HIS A 114 13.31 -7.71 -6.22
C HIS A 114 13.21 -8.77 -7.33
N SER A 115 11.99 -9.14 -7.72
CA SER A 115 11.75 -10.04 -8.85
C SER A 115 12.00 -9.32 -10.17
N THR A 116 12.58 -10.02 -11.14
CA THR A 116 12.74 -9.49 -12.51
C THR A 116 11.36 -9.23 -13.12
N GLN A 117 11.26 -8.27 -14.04
CA GLN A 117 9.99 -7.95 -14.70
C GLN A 117 9.38 -9.17 -15.39
N ASP A 118 10.20 -10.02 -16.00
CA ASP A 118 9.78 -11.28 -16.62
C ASP A 118 9.23 -12.29 -15.60
N LEU A 119 9.83 -12.38 -14.41
CA LEU A 119 9.33 -13.24 -13.34
C LEU A 119 7.99 -12.73 -12.81
N LEU A 120 7.86 -11.42 -12.62
CA LEU A 120 6.61 -10.79 -12.19
C LEU A 120 5.49 -10.99 -13.21
N ALA A 121 5.78 -10.86 -14.50
CA ALA A 121 4.81 -11.13 -15.56
C ALA A 121 4.35 -12.58 -15.52
N ARG A 122 5.28 -13.54 -15.41
CA ARG A 122 4.95 -14.97 -15.29
C ARG A 122 4.13 -15.30 -14.03
N LEU A 123 4.44 -14.66 -12.90
CA LEU A 123 3.69 -14.84 -11.66
C LEU A 123 2.27 -14.27 -11.77
N LYS A 124 2.10 -13.09 -12.38
CA LYS A 124 0.76 -12.53 -12.67
C LYS A 124 -0.03 -13.44 -13.58
N ASP A 125 0.57 -13.94 -14.65
CA ASP A 125 -0.08 -14.88 -15.58
C ASP A 125 -0.45 -16.20 -14.89
N ALA A 126 0.40 -16.71 -14.00
CA ALA A 126 0.11 -17.90 -13.22
C ALA A 126 -1.03 -17.66 -12.23
N TYR A 127 -1.04 -16.52 -11.55
CA TYR A 127 -2.10 -16.13 -10.62
C TYR A 127 -3.44 -15.98 -11.34
N GLU A 128 -3.50 -15.25 -12.45
CA GLU A 128 -4.73 -15.05 -13.21
C GLU A 128 -5.29 -16.36 -13.78
N ARG A 129 -4.43 -17.28 -14.24
CA ARG A 129 -4.87 -18.62 -14.63
C ARG A 129 -5.48 -19.39 -13.46
N LYS A 130 -4.79 -19.42 -12.32
CA LYS A 130 -5.28 -20.12 -11.12
C LYS A 130 -6.59 -19.53 -10.62
N LYS A 131 -6.73 -18.20 -10.63
CA LYS A 131 -7.96 -17.49 -10.29
C LYS A 131 -9.11 -17.90 -11.20
N LYS A 132 -8.92 -17.88 -12.53
CA LYS A 132 -9.93 -18.32 -13.49
C LYS A 132 -10.34 -19.77 -13.31
N GLU A 133 -9.40 -20.66 -13.00
CA GLU A 133 -9.69 -22.07 -12.70
C GLU A 133 -10.52 -22.23 -11.43
N GLN A 134 -10.19 -21.49 -10.37
CA GLN A 134 -10.94 -21.47 -9.12
C GLN A 134 -12.35 -20.91 -9.32
N GLU A 135 -12.50 -19.80 -10.05
CA GLU A 135 -13.79 -19.23 -10.40
C GLU A 135 -14.63 -20.22 -11.21
N LYS A 136 -14.04 -20.89 -12.21
CA LYS A 136 -14.71 -21.93 -13.00
C LYS A 136 -15.14 -23.11 -12.13
N ALA A 137 -14.32 -23.54 -11.18
CA ALA A 137 -14.67 -24.60 -10.24
C ALA A 137 -15.81 -24.17 -9.31
N ALA A 138 -15.74 -22.95 -8.77
CA ALA A 138 -16.78 -22.36 -7.94
C ALA A 138 -18.11 -22.24 -8.69
N LEU A 139 -18.09 -21.78 -9.95
CA LEU A 139 -19.28 -21.71 -10.80
C LEU A 139 -19.89 -23.08 -11.08
N LYS A 140 -19.06 -24.11 -11.30
CA LYS A 140 -19.55 -25.49 -11.46
C LYS A 140 -20.21 -26.01 -10.19
N LEU A 141 -19.63 -25.73 -9.03
CA LEU A 141 -20.22 -26.10 -7.74
C LEU A 141 -21.52 -25.33 -7.52
N PHE A 142 -21.52 -24.03 -7.81
CA PHE A 142 -22.69 -23.17 -7.75
C PHE A 142 -23.83 -23.71 -8.59
N ALA A 143 -23.60 -24.00 -9.87
CA ALA A 143 -24.60 -24.52 -10.80
C ALA A 143 -25.19 -25.88 -10.37
N LYS A 144 -24.41 -26.71 -9.65
CA LYS A 144 -24.87 -28.00 -9.11
C LYS A 144 -25.65 -27.89 -7.80
N MET A 145 -25.63 -26.73 -7.13
CA MET A 145 -26.38 -26.52 -5.90
C MET A 145 -27.89 -26.36 -6.19
N PRO A 146 -28.77 -26.74 -5.24
CA PRO A 146 -30.20 -26.45 -5.33
C PRO A 146 -30.47 -24.95 -5.43
N SER A 147 -31.51 -24.57 -6.18
CA SER A 147 -31.88 -23.17 -6.44
C SER A 147 -32.02 -22.32 -5.17
N GLU A 148 -32.59 -22.89 -4.10
CA GLU A 148 -32.74 -22.18 -2.81
C GLU A 148 -31.39 -21.85 -2.16
N LYS A 149 -30.39 -22.73 -2.27
CA LYS A 149 -29.03 -22.47 -1.76
C LYS A 149 -28.27 -21.47 -2.63
N GLN A 150 -28.48 -21.49 -3.94
CA GLN A 150 -27.93 -20.51 -4.86
C GLN A 150 -28.45 -19.10 -4.55
N LYS A 151 -29.77 -18.94 -4.38
CA LYS A 151 -30.40 -17.68 -3.99
C LYS A 151 -29.89 -17.16 -2.65
N HIS A 152 -29.78 -18.04 -1.65
CA HIS A 152 -29.24 -17.66 -0.34
C HIS A 152 -27.79 -17.15 -0.42
N LEU A 153 -26.92 -17.83 -1.20
CA LEU A 153 -25.55 -17.40 -1.39
C LEU A 153 -25.45 -16.05 -2.13
N LEU A 154 -26.24 -15.87 -3.19
CA LEU A 154 -26.29 -14.60 -3.92
C LEU A 154 -26.87 -13.47 -3.07
N SER A 155 -27.86 -13.74 -2.22
CA SER A 155 -28.40 -12.73 -1.30
C SER A 155 -27.39 -12.35 -0.20
N LYS A 156 -26.55 -13.28 0.23
CA LYS A 156 -25.58 -13.06 1.31
C LYS A 156 -24.27 -12.42 0.83
N TYR A 157 -23.82 -12.76 -0.37
CA TYR A 157 -22.50 -12.37 -0.89
C TYR A 157 -22.55 -11.71 -2.27
N GLY A 158 -23.69 -11.74 -2.97
CA GLY A 158 -23.87 -10.97 -4.18
C GLY A 158 -24.06 -9.51 -3.78
N CYS A 159 -23.07 -8.67 -4.07
CA CYS A 159 -23.30 -7.23 -4.14
C CYS A 159 -24.30 -6.98 -5.27
N LEU A 160 -25.57 -6.91 -4.93
CA LEU A 160 -26.56 -6.18 -5.71
C LEU A 160 -26.37 -4.70 -5.34
N GLU A 161 -25.35 -4.06 -5.92
CA GLU A 161 -25.41 -2.61 -6.08
C GLU A 161 -26.44 -2.37 -7.18
N GLU A 162 -27.62 -1.88 -6.79
CA GLU A 162 -28.59 -1.26 -7.69
C GLU A 162 -28.12 0.13 -8.13
#